data_AF-A0A800UF28-F1
#
_entry.id   AF-A0A800UF28-F1
#
_cell.length_a   1.000
_cell.length_b   1.000
_cell.length_c   1.000
_cell.angle_alpha   90.00
_cell.angle_beta   90.00
_cell.angle_gamma   90.00
#
_symmetry.space_group_name_H-M   'P 1'
#
loop_
_entity.id
_entity.type
_entity.pdbx_description
1 polymer ?
#
loop_
_entity_poly.entity_id
_entity_poly.type
_entity_poly.pdbx_seq_one_letter_code
_entity_poly.pdbx_strand_id
1 'polypeptide(L)'
;MQKEVSLMKDLINEIEDEKIHKLFMVMLGKAAFDASYVALCPGTTFYPHRQKESFFDVFCKKIIQVYDDLKLVQKFDAYGKTKVFNKSATESSSFIEPNSIDFIITSPTLSE
;
A
#
# COMPACT_ATOMS: atom_id res chain seq x y z
N MET A 1 -6.95 1.39 18.64
CA MET A 1 -6.90 0.87 17.26
C MET A 1 -8.24 0.39 16.72
N GLN A 2 -8.81 -0.78 17.12
CA GLN A 2 -10.02 -1.32 16.47
C GLN A 2 -11.22 -0.34 16.44
N LYS A 3 -11.49 0.33 17.56
CA LYS A 3 -12.55 1.36 17.65
C LYS A 3 -12.29 2.56 16.72
N GLU A 4 -11.04 3.00 16.63
CA GLU A 4 -10.64 4.12 15.77
C GLU A 4 -10.75 3.76 14.29
N VAL A 5 -10.34 2.54 13.92
CA VAL A 5 -10.50 2.00 12.56
C VAL A 5 -11.97 1.90 12.20
N SER A 6 -12.83 1.43 13.12
CA SER A 6 -14.28 1.37 12.89
C SER A 6 -14.87 2.76 12.66
N LEU A 7 -14.54 3.72 13.53
CA LEU A 7 -14.99 5.11 13.39
C LEU A 7 -14.57 5.71 12.05
N MET A 8 -13.31 5.55 11.66
CA MET A 8 -12.82 6.05 10.37
C MET A 8 -13.51 5.36 9.20
N LYS A 9 -13.78 4.05 9.29
CA LYS A 9 -14.52 3.32 8.27
C LYS A 9 -15.93 3.87 8.10
N ASP A 10 -16.63 4.15 9.19
CA ASP A 10 -17.98 4.70 9.16
C ASP A 10 -18.01 6.07 8.48
N LEU A 11 -17.06 6.96 8.84
CA LEU A 11 -16.89 8.26 8.18
C LEU A 11 -16.56 8.13 6.68
N ILE A 12 -15.70 7.18 6.32
CA ILE A 12 -15.34 6.94 4.92
C ILE A 12 -16.55 6.44 4.12
N ASN A 13 -17.43 5.64 4.72
CA ASN A 13 -18.63 5.13 4.04
C ASN A 13 -19.65 6.23 3.68
N GLU A 14 -19.54 7.42 4.26
CA GLU A 14 -20.36 8.58 3.90
C GLU A 14 -19.88 9.26 2.61
N ILE A 15 -18.70 8.90 2.09
CA ILE A 15 -18.17 9.45 0.83
C ILE A 15 -18.92 8.88 -0.36
N GLU A 16 -19.63 9.74 -1.09
CA GLU A 16 -20.42 9.35 -2.27
C GLU A 16 -19.56 9.03 -3.50
N ASP A 17 -18.45 9.73 -3.71
CA ASP A 17 -17.57 9.49 -4.85
C ASP A 17 -16.82 8.16 -4.67
N GLU A 18 -17.15 7.18 -5.52
CA GLU A 18 -16.61 5.81 -5.44
C GLU A 18 -15.08 5.76 -5.56
N LYS A 19 -14.46 6.64 -6.36
CA LYS A 19 -13.00 6.65 -6.54
C LYS A 19 -12.32 7.17 -5.27
N ILE A 20 -12.86 8.26 -4.71
CA ILE A 20 -12.36 8.82 -3.46
C ILE A 20 -12.60 7.83 -2.31
N HIS A 21 -13.79 7.24 -2.21
CA HIS A 21 -14.12 6.19 -1.24
C HIS A 21 -13.11 5.04 -1.27
N LYS A 22 -12.86 4.46 -2.46
CA LYS A 22 -11.88 3.37 -2.63
C LYS A 22 -10.47 3.78 -2.22
N LEU A 23 -10.05 4.99 -2.58
CA LEU A 23 -8.74 5.53 -2.19
C LEU A 23 -8.61 5.61 -0.66
N PHE A 24 -9.63 6.14 0.03
CA PHE A 24 -9.66 6.21 1.49
C PHE A 24 -9.71 4.83 2.14
N MET A 25 -10.44 3.87 1.57
CA MET A 25 -10.46 2.48 2.05
C MET A 25 -9.07 1.82 1.97
N VAL A 26 -8.30 2.07 0.90
CA VAL A 26 -6.92 1.60 0.79
C VAL A 26 -6.03 2.25 1.84
N MET A 27 -6.15 3.57 2.05
CA MET A 27 -5.40 4.29 3.08
C MET A 27 -5.72 3.76 4.49
N LEU A 28 -6.99 3.49 4.78
CA LEU A 28 -7.45 2.91 6.05
C LEU A 28 -6.82 1.53 6.28
N GLY A 29 -6.88 0.64 5.29
CA GLY A 29 -6.31 -0.69 5.38
C GLY A 29 -4.79 -0.66 5.59
N LYS A 30 -4.09 0.19 4.84
CA LYS A 30 -2.63 0.35 4.97
C LYS A 30 -2.23 0.94 6.33
N ALA A 31 -2.91 1.99 6.79
CA ALA A 31 -2.64 2.58 8.09
C ALA A 31 -2.93 1.63 9.25
N ALA A 32 -4.03 0.86 9.16
CA ALA A 32 -4.35 -0.17 10.13
C ALA A 32 -3.28 -1.27 10.17
N PHE A 33 -2.76 -1.69 9.00
CA PHE A 33 -1.66 -2.64 8.91
C PHE A 33 -0.36 -2.09 9.51
N ASP A 34 0.04 -0.86 9.16
CA ASP A 34 1.29 -0.23 9.62
C ASP A 34 1.28 0.04 11.14
N ALA A 35 0.11 0.36 11.71
CA ALA A 35 -0.09 0.48 13.15
C ALA A 35 -0.26 -0.88 13.86
N SER A 36 -0.48 -1.98 13.13
CA SER A 36 -0.64 -3.32 13.70
C SER A 36 0.70 -3.96 14.09
N TYR A 37 0.67 -4.98 14.96
CA TYR A 37 1.88 -5.70 15.38
C TYR A 37 2.35 -6.73 14.34
N VAL A 38 1.68 -6.77 13.19
CA VAL A 38 1.91 -7.74 12.14
C VAL A 38 3.03 -7.23 11.23
N ALA A 39 3.99 -8.11 10.96
CA ALA A 39 4.92 -7.95 9.85
C ALA A 39 4.73 -9.10 8.87
N LEU A 40 4.76 -8.78 7.57
CA LEU A 40 4.78 -9.76 6.49
C LEU A 40 6.25 -10.07 6.19
N CYS A 41 6.77 -11.10 6.86
CA CYS A 41 8.04 -11.73 6.54
C CYS A 41 7.71 -13.12 5.93
N PRO A 42 8.66 -14.05 5.75
CA PRO A 42 8.36 -15.45 5.41
C PRO A 42 7.43 -16.12 6.44
N GLY A 43 6.15 -15.77 6.43
CA GLY A 43 5.20 -16.01 7.53
C GLY A 43 4.78 -14.74 8.29
N THR A 44 3.69 -14.87 9.05
CA THR A 44 3.12 -13.80 9.86
C THR A 44 3.80 -13.76 11.24
N THR A 45 4.65 -12.76 11.49
CA THR A 45 5.31 -12.61 12.80
C THR A 45 4.71 -11.43 13.57
N PHE A 46 4.32 -11.65 14.82
CA PHE A 46 3.90 -10.59 15.74
C PHE A 46 5.11 -10.06 16.51
N TYR A 47 5.35 -8.75 16.43
CA TYR A 47 6.47 -8.09 17.13
C TYR A 47 5.97 -7.24 18.31
N PRO A 48 5.67 -7.83 19.48
CA PRO A 48 5.01 -7.14 20.60
C PRO A 48 5.81 -5.96 21.17
N HIS A 49 7.13 -5.91 20.99
CA HIS A 49 8.01 -4.87 21.53
C HIS A 49 8.30 -3.71 20.56
N ARG A 50 7.67 -3.67 19.38
CA ARG A 50 7.85 -2.57 18.44
C ARG A 50 7.19 -1.30 18.99
N GLN A 51 7.97 -0.24 19.23
CA GLN A 51 7.40 1.10 19.46
C GLN A 51 6.60 1.50 18.23
N LYS A 52 5.36 1.92 18.45
CA LYS A 52 4.48 2.33 17.36
C LYS A 52 3.85 3.68 17.60
N GLU A 53 3.71 4.37 16.49
CA GLU A 53 2.87 5.54 16.39
C GLU A 53 1.39 5.16 16.53
N SER A 54 0.58 6.13 16.96
CA SER A 54 -0.87 5.91 17.07
C SER A 54 -1.47 5.67 15.68
N PHE A 55 -2.55 4.89 15.60
CA PHE A 55 -3.22 4.64 14.32
C PHE A 55 -3.65 5.94 13.64
N PHE A 56 -4.16 6.90 14.41
CA PHE A 56 -4.61 8.19 13.89
C PHE A 56 -3.44 8.97 13.25
N ASP A 57 -2.29 9.03 13.92
CA ASP A 57 -1.10 9.70 13.37
C ASP A 57 -0.65 9.04 12.07
N VAL A 58 -0.60 7.70 12.05
CA VAL A 58 -0.25 6.92 10.85
C VAL A 58 -1.25 7.20 9.72
N PHE A 59 -2.55 7.22 10.02
CA PHE A 59 -3.59 7.48 9.04
C PHE A 59 -3.52 8.88 8.46
N CYS A 60 -3.36 9.91 9.29
CA CYS A 60 -3.18 11.29 8.85
C CYS A 60 -1.92 11.46 7.98
N LYS A 61 -0.79 10.87 8.40
CA LYS A 61 0.44 10.85 7.59
C LYS A 61 0.21 10.21 6.22
N LYS A 62 -0.57 9.14 6.14
CA LYS A 62 -0.90 8.48 4.87
C LYS A 62 -1.79 9.34 3.96
N ILE A 63 -2.77 10.05 4.53
CA ILE A 63 -3.60 10.99 3.75
C ILE A 63 -2.74 12.12 3.20
N ILE A 64 -1.87 12.71 4.02
CA ILE A 64 -0.97 13.79 3.58
C ILE A 64 -0.06 13.30 2.45
N GLN A 65 0.54 12.11 2.62
CA GLN A 65 1.37 11.48 1.59
C GLN A 65 0.62 11.34 0.26
N VAL A 66 -0.58 10.74 0.28
CA VAL A 66 -1.39 10.53 -0.94
C VAL A 66 -1.81 11.85 -1.57
N TYR A 67 -2.13 12.87 -0.77
CA TYR A 67 -2.45 14.20 -1.26
C TYR A 67 -1.28 14.86 -1.98
N ASP A 68 -0.08 14.79 -1.41
CA ASP A 68 1.13 15.33 -2.03
C ASP A 68 1.48 14.58 -3.32
N ASP A 69 1.33 13.25 -3.33
CA ASP A 69 1.50 12.41 -4.51
C ASP A 69 0.51 12.81 -5.62
N LEU A 70 -0.77 13.00 -5.30
CA LEU A 70 -1.79 13.44 -6.25
C LEU A 70 -1.49 14.83 -6.82
N LYS A 71 -1.01 15.76 -5.99
CA LYS A 71 -0.55 17.09 -6.44
C LYS A 71 0.62 16.99 -7.41
N LEU A 72 1.56 16.08 -7.17
CA LEU A 72 2.68 15.85 -8.07
C LEU A 72 2.19 15.25 -9.38
N VAL A 73 1.35 14.21 -9.34
CA VAL A 73 0.77 13.59 -10.54
C VAL A 73 0.02 14.62 -11.38
N GLN A 74 -0.76 15.50 -10.75
CA GLN A 74 -1.48 16.58 -11.44
C GLN A 74 -0.53 17.52 -12.21
N LYS A 75 0.70 17.76 -11.73
CA LYS A 75 1.68 18.62 -12.40
C LYS A 75 2.32 17.97 -13.62
N PHE A 76 2.42 16.65 -13.65
CA PHE A 76 3.15 15.91 -14.69
C PHE A 76 2.24 15.24 -15.74
N ASP A 77 0.91 15.32 -15.58
CA ASP A 77 -0.14 14.76 -16.46
C ASP A 77 0.15 13.33 -16.98
N ALA A 78 0.92 12.58 -16.21
CA ALA A 78 1.35 11.23 -16.54
C ALA A 78 1.62 10.47 -15.24
N TYR A 79 0.71 9.55 -14.91
CA TYR A 79 1.05 8.42 -14.09
C TYR A 79 1.44 7.30 -15.06
N GLY A 80 2.65 6.74 -14.91
CA GLY A 80 3.15 5.70 -15.81
C GLY A 80 2.14 4.55 -15.97
N LYS A 81 2.21 3.83 -17.10
CA LYS A 81 1.35 2.67 -17.32
C LYS A 81 1.84 1.52 -16.44
N THR A 82 0.97 0.99 -15.59
CA THR A 82 1.26 -0.19 -14.78
C THR A 82 0.53 -1.40 -15.32
N LYS A 83 1.16 -2.58 -15.24
CA LYS A 83 0.58 -3.86 -15.61
C LYS A 83 0.78 -4.84 -14.46
N VAL A 84 -0.31 -5.43 -13.98
CA VAL A 84 -0.26 -6.42 -12.90
C VAL A 84 -0.20 -7.80 -13.51
N PHE A 85 0.77 -8.61 -13.08
CA PHE A 85 0.91 -10.01 -13.49
C PHE A 85 0.64 -10.90 -12.27
N ASN A 86 -0.39 -11.74 -12.36
CA ASN A 86 -0.71 -12.74 -11.33
C ASN A 86 0.04 -14.05 -11.60
N LYS A 87 1.38 -13.99 -11.59
CA LYS A 87 2.26 -15.14 -11.85
C LYS A 87 3.41 -15.18 -10.83
N SER A 88 4.10 -16.32 -10.75
CA SER A 88 5.32 -16.42 -9.97
C SER A 88 6.42 -15.51 -10.53
N ALA A 89 7.23 -14.93 -9.64
CA ALA A 89 8.42 -14.16 -10.04
C ALA A 89 9.47 -15.03 -10.77
N THR A 90 9.43 -16.35 -10.58
CA THR A 90 10.28 -17.31 -11.31
C THR A 90 9.93 -17.39 -12.81
N GLU A 91 8.75 -16.93 -13.22
CA GLU A 91 8.31 -16.87 -14.62
C GLU A 91 8.54 -15.48 -15.24
N SER A 92 9.44 -14.68 -14.67
CA SER A 92 9.66 -13.28 -15.09
C SER A 92 10.12 -13.09 -16.51
N SER A 93 10.83 -14.07 -17.06
CA SER A 93 11.18 -14.13 -18.48
C SER A 93 9.97 -14.13 -19.42
N SER A 94 8.78 -14.51 -18.95
CA SER A 94 7.56 -14.52 -19.77
C SER A 94 6.91 -13.14 -19.97
N PHE A 95 7.36 -12.13 -19.22
CA PHE A 95 6.81 -10.78 -19.28
C PHE A 95 7.87 -9.67 -19.42
N ILE A 96 9.15 -10.03 -19.47
CA ILE A 96 10.26 -9.15 -19.84
C ILE A 96 10.50 -9.27 -21.34
N GLU A 97 10.65 -8.14 -22.04
CA GLU A 97 10.92 -8.17 -23.48
C GLU A 97 12.36 -8.64 -23.75
N PRO A 98 12.61 -9.46 -24.80
CA PRO A 98 13.97 -9.81 -25.17
C PRO A 98 14.78 -8.55 -25.55
N ASN A 99 15.97 -8.38 -24.95
CA ASN A 99 16.89 -7.24 -25.17
C ASN A 99 16.42 -5.88 -24.62
N SER A 100 15.49 -5.83 -23.67
CA SER A 100 15.21 -4.60 -22.90
C SER A 100 16.18 -4.43 -21.73
N ILE A 101 16.40 -3.17 -21.32
CA ILE A 101 17.12 -2.82 -20.09
C ILE A 101 16.07 -2.50 -19.03
N ASP A 102 15.69 -3.51 -18.24
CA ASP A 102 14.69 -3.36 -17.19
C ASP A 102 15.32 -3.21 -15.81
N PHE A 103 14.75 -2.32 -14.99
CA PHE A 103 15.07 -2.23 -13.57
C PHE A 103 14.04 -3.04 -12.77
N ILE A 104 14.47 -4.16 -12.19
CA ILE A 104 13.59 -5.07 -11.45
C ILE A 104 13.80 -4.87 -9.94
N ILE A 105 12.72 -4.51 -9.24
CA ILE A 105 12.68 -4.46 -7.77
C ILE A 105 11.90 -5.68 -7.29
N THR A 106 12.58 -6.58 -6.58
CA THR A 106 11.96 -7.76 -5.97
C THR A 106 12.27 -7.80 -4.48
N SER A 107 11.35 -8.37 -3.68
CA SER A 107 11.70 -8.83 -2.35
C SER A 107 12.72 -9.99 -2.47
N PRO A 108 13.61 -10.19 -1.48
CA PRO A 108 14.48 -11.36 -1.48
C PRO A 108 13.65 -12.63 -1.62
N THR A 109 14.03 -13.52 -2.53
CA THR A 109 13.44 -14.86 -2.60
C THR A 109 13.90 -15.64 -1.37
N LEU A 110 12.96 -16.29 -0.68
CA LEU A 110 13.30 -17.33 0.28
C LEU A 110 13.87 -18.50 -0.50
N SER A 111 15.19 -18.68 -0.44
CA SER A 111 15.79 -19.97 -0.71
C SER A 111 15.36 -20.92 0.41
N GLU A 112 14.59 -21.95 0.08
CA GLU A 112 14.49 -23.16 0.91
C GLU A 112 15.86 -23.85 0.99
#